data_AF-A0A381QK41-F1
#
_entry.id   AF-A0A381QK41-F1
#
_cell.length_a   1.000
_cell.length_b   1.000
_cell.length_c   1.000
_cell.angle_alpha   90.00
_cell.angle_beta   90.00
_cell.angle_gamma   90.00
#
_symmetry.space_group_name_H-M   'P 1'
#
loop_
_entity.id
_entity.type
_entity.pdbx_description
1 polymer ?
#
loop_
_entity_poly.entity_id
_entity_poly.type
_entity_poly.pdbx_seq_one_letter_code
_entity_poly.pdbx_strand_id
1 'polypeptide(L)'
;MLFNLILTVLFMFLFSYYANLLGQNVVYDIRVKLFRHILDFKMSYFDNSSVGRLVTRAVNDMETIASIFSQGLFMIAADLLQMFIVVIVMLVLSWKLSLTVFVILPFILFATRQFQKSMKAAFNEVRTEVANLNSFVQERLTGMKVVQLFNREKIEYENFVEINEKHKKAWLKTVWYNSIFF
;
A
#
# COMPACT_ATOMS: atom_id res chain seq x y z
N MET A 1 -34.26 8.19 -15.63
CA MET A 1 -32.82 7.85 -15.76
C MET A 1 -31.93 9.02 -15.38
N LEU A 2 -32.02 10.18 -16.05
CA LEU A 2 -31.23 11.39 -15.75
C LEU A 2 -31.36 11.89 -14.30
N PHE A 3 -32.58 11.94 -13.76
CA PHE A 3 -32.81 12.34 -12.37
C PHE A 3 -32.10 11.44 -11.34
N ASN A 4 -32.16 10.12 -11.53
CA ASN A 4 -31.50 9.16 -10.64
C ASN A 4 -29.96 9.27 -10.72
N LEU A 5 -29.41 9.51 -11.92
CA LEU A 5 -27.98 9.76 -12.09
C LEU A 5 -27.53 11.03 -11.37
N ILE A 6 -28.26 12.14 -11.55
CA ILE A 6 -27.95 13.41 -10.86
C ILE A 6 -27.99 13.23 -9.35
N LEU A 7 -29.03 12.56 -8.84
CA LEU A 7 -29.18 12.27 -7.42
C LEU A 7 -28.01 11.43 -6.88
N THR A 8 -27.61 10.41 -7.62
CA THR A 8 -26.49 9.53 -7.26
C THR A 8 -25.17 10.30 -7.19
N VAL A 9 -24.87 11.11 -8.21
CA VAL A 9 -23.66 11.94 -8.24
C VAL A 9 -23.66 12.95 -7.09
N LEU A 10 -24.80 13.58 -6.81
CA LEU A 10 -24.94 14.51 -5.68
C LEU A 10 -24.65 13.83 -4.34
N PHE A 11 -25.23 12.65 -4.10
CA PHE A 11 -24.97 11.90 -2.85
C PHE A 11 -23.52 11.43 -2.74
N MET A 12 -22.92 10.94 -3.83
CA MET A 12 -21.50 10.56 -3.84
C MET A 12 -20.60 11.76 -3.54
N PHE A 13 -20.90 12.92 -4.11
CA PHE A 13 -20.18 14.16 -3.84
C PHE A 13 -20.31 14.58 -2.37
N LEU A 14 -21.54 14.64 -1.84
CA LEU A 14 -21.78 15.01 -0.44
C LEU A 14 -21.10 14.04 0.52
N PHE A 15 -21.23 12.74 0.29
CA PHE A 15 -20.57 11.72 1.09
C PHE A 15 -19.05 11.91 1.08
N SER A 16 -18.45 12.05 -0.10
CA SER A 16 -17.00 12.26 -0.24
C SER A 16 -16.55 13.53 0.47
N TYR A 17 -17.29 14.63 0.31
CA TYR A 17 -17.00 15.90 0.97
C TYR A 17 -17.00 15.78 2.50
N TYR A 18 -18.07 15.23 3.08
CA TYR A 18 -18.18 15.07 4.53
C TYR A 18 -17.19 14.05 5.11
N ALA A 19 -16.94 12.95 4.40
CA ALA A 19 -15.93 11.97 4.79
C ALA A 19 -14.53 12.60 4.83
N ASN A 20 -14.16 13.37 3.81
CA ASN A 20 -12.89 14.09 3.77
C ASN A 20 -12.81 15.16 4.86
N LEU A 21 -13.89 15.93 5.06
CA LEU A 21 -13.93 16.95 6.10
C LEU A 21 -13.73 16.34 7.50
N LEU A 22 -14.43 15.24 7.80
CA LEU A 22 -14.24 14.49 9.05
C LEU A 22 -12.81 13.96 9.17
N GLY A 23 -12.27 13.35 8.12
CA GLY A 23 -10.90 12.85 8.11
C GLY A 23 -9.88 13.95 8.42
N GLN A 24 -10.01 15.12 7.78
CA GLN A 24 -9.13 16.26 8.01
C GLN A 24 -9.27 16.84 9.42
N ASN A 25 -10.49 16.93 9.97
CA ASN A 25 -10.70 17.39 11.34
C ASN A 25 -10.05 16.45 12.37
N VAL A 26 -10.19 15.13 12.19
CA VAL A 26 -9.52 14.14 13.04
C VAL A 26 -7.99 14.30 12.97
N VAL A 27 -7.44 14.49 11.77
CA VAL A 27 -6.00 14.68 11.58
C VAL A 27 -5.50 15.96 12.24
N TYR A 28 -6.25 17.05 12.10
CA TYR A 28 -5.97 18.32 12.76
C TYR A 28 -5.89 18.13 14.28
N ASP A 29 -6.90 17.48 14.88
CA ASP A 29 -6.94 17.23 16.32
C ASP A 29 -5.77 16.37 16.80
N ILE A 30 -5.45 15.30 16.06
CA ILE A 30 -4.30 14.45 16.39
C ILE A 30 -3.01 15.25 16.30
N ARG A 31 -2.81 16.07 15.27
CA ARG A 31 -1.59 16.88 15.10
C ARG A 31 -1.42 17.88 16.24
N VAL A 32 -2.50 18.55 16.64
CA VAL A 32 -2.48 19.51 17.77
C VAL A 32 -2.17 18.79 19.09
N LYS A 33 -2.81 17.64 19.36
CA LYS A 33 -2.56 16.84 20.57
C LYS A 33 -1.14 16.30 20.60
N LEU A 34 -0.63 15.77 19.48
CA LEU A 34 0.73 15.26 19.36
C LEU A 34 1.75 16.37 19.62
N PHE A 35 1.56 17.54 19.00
CA PHE A 35 2.46 18.67 19.19
C PHE A 35 2.49 19.13 20.64
N ARG A 36 1.32 19.28 21.29
CA ARG A 36 1.24 19.63 22.71
C ARG A 36 1.92 18.57 23.58
N HIS A 37 1.70 17.29 23.30
CA HIS A 37 2.32 16.21 24.05
C HIS A 37 3.85 16.20 23.93
N ILE A 38 4.39 16.53 22.75
CA ILE A 38 5.84 16.66 22.55
C ILE A 38 6.39 17.84 23.36
N LEU A 39 5.67 18.97 23.42
CA LEU A 39 6.09 20.14 24.21
C LEU A 39 6.13 19.86 25.72
N ASP A 40 5.29 18.96 26.22
CA ASP A 40 5.22 18.57 27.63
C ASP A 40 6.33 17.57 28.05
N PHE A 41 7.22 17.17 27.12
CA PHE A 41 8.32 16.26 27.43
C PHE A 41 9.36 16.90 28.36
N LYS A 42 9.93 16.09 29.25
CA LYS A 42 11.06 16.50 30.10
C LYS A 42 12.28 16.83 29.24
N MET A 43 13.08 17.81 29.66
CA MET A 43 14.29 18.21 28.94
C MET A 43 15.25 17.02 28.66
N SER A 44 15.37 16.09 29.62
CA SER A 44 16.22 14.90 29.45
C SER A 44 15.82 14.00 28.28
N TYR A 45 14.57 14.08 27.82
CA TYR A 45 14.12 13.35 26.64
C TYR A 45 14.73 13.94 25.36
N PHE A 46 14.84 15.27 25.27
CA PHE A 46 15.45 15.98 24.15
C PHE A 46 16.98 15.83 24.14
N ASP A 47 17.61 15.64 25.30
CA ASP A 47 19.05 15.38 25.38
C ASP A 47 19.43 13.98 24.84
N ASN A 48 18.52 13.00 24.95
CA ASN A 48 18.75 11.61 24.55
C ASN A 48 18.09 11.21 23.22
N SER A 49 17.25 12.07 22.65
CA SER A 49 16.49 11.80 21.43
C SER A 49 16.80 12.82 20.35
N SER A 50 17.05 12.37 19.11
CA SER A 50 17.26 13.31 18.01
C SER A 50 15.99 14.11 17.70
N VAL A 51 16.10 15.44 17.70
CA VAL A 51 15.00 16.35 17.33
C VAL A 51 14.45 16.02 15.94
N GLY A 52 15.32 15.63 15.01
CA GLY A 52 14.91 15.17 13.67
C GLY A 52 13.92 14.00 13.70
N ARG A 53 14.08 13.04 14.62
CA ARG A 53 13.14 11.91 14.76
C ARG A 53 11.76 12.39 15.21
N LEU A 54 11.70 13.40 16.08
CA LEU A 54 10.43 13.99 16.51
C LEU A 54 9.73 14.70 15.36
N VAL A 55 10.47 15.47 14.56
CA VAL A 55 9.94 16.14 13.36
C VAL A 55 9.42 15.11 12.35
N THR A 56 10.21 14.07 12.05
CA THR A 56 9.79 13.00 11.14
C THR A 56 8.50 12.32 11.60
N ARG A 57 8.37 12.01 12.90
CA ARG A 57 7.13 11.43 13.45
C ARG A 57 5.94 12.40 13.38
N ALA A 58 6.17 13.67 13.69
CA ALA A 58 5.13 14.69 13.69
C ALA A 58 4.63 15.05 12.28
N VAL A 59 5.44 14.81 11.24
CA VAL A 59 5.11 15.11 9.86
C VAL A 59 4.75 13.85 9.07
N ASN A 60 5.72 12.94 8.85
CA ASN A 60 5.57 11.80 7.94
C ASN A 60 4.63 10.72 8.51
N ASP A 61 4.79 10.35 9.77
CA ASP A 61 3.93 9.34 10.39
C ASP A 61 2.49 9.89 10.51
N MET A 62 2.37 11.19 10.83
CA MET A 62 1.09 11.89 10.88
C MET A 62 0.38 11.95 9.52
N GLU A 63 1.11 12.17 8.43
CA GLU A 63 0.56 12.13 7.08
C GLU A 63 0.09 10.73 6.70
N THR A 64 0.82 9.69 7.13
CA THR A 64 0.40 8.30 6.95
C THR A 64 -0.89 7.99 7.72
N ILE A 65 -1.03 8.50 8.95
CA ILE A 65 -2.30 8.39 9.70
C ILE A 65 -3.41 9.16 8.97
N ALA A 66 -3.11 10.33 8.41
CA ALA A 66 -4.07 11.16 7.69
C ALA A 66 -4.62 10.49 6.42
N SER A 67 -3.79 9.77 5.67
CA SER A 67 -4.24 9.04 4.49
C SER A 67 -5.19 7.89 4.85
N ILE A 68 -4.96 7.21 5.98
CA ILE A 68 -5.86 6.16 6.48
C ILE A 68 -7.24 6.74 6.78
N PHE A 69 -7.33 7.89 7.44
CA PHE A 69 -8.63 8.50 7.76
C PHE A 69 -9.31 9.14 6.55
N SER A 70 -8.57 9.79 5.65
CA SER A 70 -9.17 10.49 4.51
C SER A 70 -9.57 9.56 3.36
N GLN A 71 -8.77 8.54 3.07
CA GLN A 71 -8.96 7.67 1.91
C GLN A 71 -9.26 6.21 2.28
N GLY A 72 -8.75 5.69 3.39
CA GLY A 72 -8.93 4.27 3.73
C GLY A 72 -10.24 3.99 4.45
N LEU A 73 -10.33 4.45 5.71
CA LEU A 73 -11.27 3.96 6.71
C LEU A 73 -12.73 4.24 6.34
N PHE A 74 -13.05 5.48 5.97
CA PHE A 74 -14.43 5.85 5.62
C PHE A 74 -14.90 5.20 4.32
N MET A 75 -14.02 5.04 3.33
CA MET A 75 -14.37 4.35 2.09
C MET A 75 -14.64 2.87 2.33
N ILE A 76 -13.78 2.19 3.09
CA ILE A 76 -14.00 0.78 3.46
C ILE A 76 -15.32 0.61 4.23
N ALA A 77 -15.60 1.49 5.20
CA ALA A 77 -16.84 1.45 5.96
C ALA A 77 -18.08 1.64 5.06
N ALA A 78 -18.00 2.58 4.11
CA ALA A 78 -19.07 2.83 3.15
C ALA A 78 -19.28 1.66 2.19
N ASP A 79 -18.20 1.06 1.67
CA ASP A 79 -18.27 -0.09 0.78
C ASP A 79 -18.87 -1.31 1.48
N LEU A 80 -18.51 -1.55 2.75
CA LEU A 80 -19.08 -2.63 3.55
C LEU A 80 -20.58 -2.39 3.82
N LEU A 81 -20.95 -1.16 4.14
CA LEU A 81 -22.35 -0.79 4.35
C LEU A 81 -23.16 -0.91 3.06
N GLN A 82 -22.62 -0.46 1.93
CA GLN A 82 -23.24 -0.60 0.62
C GLN A 82 -23.39 -2.07 0.24
N MET A 83 -22.35 -2.89 0.41
CA MET A 83 -22.38 -4.33 0.17
C MET A 83 -23.48 -5.00 1.02
N PHE A 84 -23.56 -4.65 2.30
CA PHE A 84 -24.57 -5.18 3.21
C PHE A 84 -25.99 -4.80 2.79
N ILE A 85 -26.24 -3.54 2.45
CA ILE A 85 -27.54 -3.06 1.96
C ILE A 85 -27.93 -3.78 0.67
N VAL A 86 -27.01 -3.90 -0.30
CA VAL A 86 -27.26 -4.58 -1.57
C VAL A 86 -27.62 -6.04 -1.33
N VAL A 87 -26.90 -6.75 -0.47
CA VAL A 87 -27.19 -8.14 -0.07
C VAL A 87 -28.60 -8.28 0.51
N ILE A 88 -29.00 -7.39 1.43
CA ILE A 88 -30.34 -7.41 2.03
C ILE A 88 -31.41 -7.16 0.97
N VAL A 89 -31.24 -6.13 0.15
CA VAL A 89 -32.22 -5.78 -0.90
C VAL A 89 -32.37 -6.93 -1.90
N MET A 90 -31.26 -7.56 -2.31
CA MET A 90 -31.28 -8.73 -3.18
C MET A 90 -32.09 -9.88 -2.57
N LEU A 91 -31.83 -10.22 -1.30
CA LEU A 91 -32.52 -11.30 -0.60
C LEU A 91 -34.03 -11.04 -0.44
N VAL A 92 -34.41 -9.79 -0.15
CA VAL A 92 -35.82 -9.36 -0.04
C VAL A 92 -36.54 -9.44 -1.38
N LEU A 93 -35.90 -9.02 -2.47
CA LEU A 93 -36.50 -9.06 -3.81
C LEU A 93 -36.64 -10.50 -4.34
N SER A 94 -35.58 -11.30 -4.23
CA SER A 94 -35.61 -12.71 -4.63
C SER A 94 -34.50 -13.50 -3.95
N TRP A 95 -34.86 -14.24 -2.92
CA TRP A 95 -33.93 -15.13 -2.21
C TRP A 95 -33.35 -16.23 -3.13
N LYS A 96 -34.14 -16.71 -4.11
CA LYS A 96 -33.70 -17.75 -5.06
C LYS A 96 -32.58 -17.25 -5.99
N LEU A 97 -32.75 -16.07 -6.60
CA LEU A 97 -31.72 -15.50 -7.48
C LEU A 97 -30.48 -15.09 -6.70
N SER A 98 -30.66 -14.55 -5.49
CA SER A 98 -29.56 -14.12 -4.62
C SER A 98 -28.65 -15.28 -4.20
N LEU A 99 -29.24 -16.43 -3.84
CA LEU A 99 -28.46 -17.62 -3.51
C LEU A 99 -27.61 -18.09 -4.68
N THR A 100 -28.14 -18.06 -5.90
CA THR A 100 -27.36 -18.41 -7.11
C THR A 100 -26.11 -17.52 -7.25
N VAL A 101 -26.24 -16.23 -6.99
CA VAL A 101 -25.09 -15.29 -7.00
C VAL A 101 -24.11 -15.58 -5.87
N PHE A 102 -24.62 -15.89 -4.66
CA PHE A 102 -23.75 -16.22 -3.52
C PHE A 102 -22.97 -17.51 -3.69
N VAL A 103 -23.42 -18.45 -4.53
CA VAL A 103 -22.62 -19.63 -4.88
C VAL A 103 -21.33 -19.23 -5.60
N ILE A 104 -21.31 -18.14 -6.37
CA ILE A 104 -20.12 -17.68 -7.12
C ILE A 104 -19.10 -16.98 -6.20
N LEU A 105 -19.56 -16.31 -5.15
CA LEU A 105 -18.69 -15.59 -4.20
C LEU A 105 -17.53 -16.42 -3.63
N PRO A 106 -17.72 -17.65 -3.09
CA PRO A 106 -16.60 -18.45 -2.57
C PRO A 106 -15.56 -18.79 -3.65
N PHE A 107 -15.97 -18.98 -4.90
CA PHE A 107 -15.03 -19.22 -6.01
C PHE A 107 -14.19 -17.98 -6.29
N ILE A 108 -14.80 -16.80 -6.34
CA ILE A 108 -14.08 -15.52 -6.50
C ILE A 108 -13.14 -15.30 -5.31
N LEU A 109 -13.60 -15.50 -4.08
CA LEU A 109 -12.77 -15.34 -2.87
C LEU A 109 -11.59 -16.30 -2.87
N PHE A 110 -11.77 -17.54 -3.30
CA PHE A 110 -10.70 -18.53 -3.41
C PHE A 110 -9.68 -18.13 -4.48
N ALA A 111 -10.15 -17.76 -5.69
CA ALA A 111 -9.29 -17.31 -6.77
C ALA A 111 -8.48 -16.06 -6.37
N THR A 112 -9.12 -15.06 -5.77
CA THR A 112 -8.47 -13.85 -5.26
C THR A 112 -7.44 -14.17 -4.19
N ARG A 113 -7.75 -15.07 -3.23
CA ARG A 113 -6.78 -15.47 -2.20
C ARG A 113 -5.56 -16.18 -2.79
N GLN A 114 -5.78 -17.08 -3.74
CA GLN A 114 -4.69 -17.79 -4.40
C GLN A 114 -3.81 -16.82 -5.19
N PHE A 115 -4.42 -15.86 -5.90
CA PHE A 115 -3.72 -14.78 -6.58
C PHE A 115 -2.90 -13.93 -5.61
N GLN A 116 -3.51 -13.46 -4.51
CA GLN A 116 -2.82 -12.68 -3.48
C GLN A 116 -1.60 -13.41 -2.92
N LYS A 117 -1.72 -14.72 -2.65
CA LYS A 117 -0.61 -15.53 -2.12
C LYS A 117 0.54 -15.65 -3.13
N SER A 118 0.23 -15.95 -4.40
CA SER A 118 1.21 -16.06 -5.48
C SER A 118 1.90 -14.73 -5.75
N MET A 119 1.13 -13.64 -5.81
CA MET A 119 1.62 -12.28 -6.03
C MET A 119 2.54 -11.83 -4.89
N LYS A 120 2.15 -12.09 -3.63
CA LYS A 120 2.99 -11.79 -2.46
C LYS A 120 4.32 -12.55 -2.51
N ALA A 121 4.30 -13.83 -2.89
CA ALA A 121 5.53 -14.61 -3.03
C ALA A 121 6.46 -14.05 -4.13
N ALA A 122 5.90 -13.67 -5.29
CA ALA A 122 6.67 -13.08 -6.37
C ALA A 122 7.27 -11.70 -6.00
N PHE A 123 6.52 -10.85 -5.30
CA PHE A 123 7.06 -9.57 -4.82
C PHE A 123 8.13 -9.74 -3.75
N ASN A 124 8.05 -10.78 -2.92
CA ASN A 124 9.12 -11.10 -1.98
C ASN A 124 10.39 -11.50 -2.73
N GLU A 125 10.28 -12.31 -3.79
CA GLU A 125 11.41 -12.69 -4.64
C GLU A 125 12.05 -11.48 -5.33
N VAL A 126 11.24 -10.58 -5.90
CA VAL A 126 11.72 -9.29 -6.44
C VAL A 126 12.46 -8.49 -5.39
N ARG A 127 11.94 -8.40 -4.17
CA ARG A 127 12.57 -7.65 -3.07
C ARG A 127 13.93 -8.25 -2.69
N THR A 128 14.05 -9.57 -2.67
CA THR A 128 15.31 -10.27 -2.43
C THR A 128 16.33 -9.97 -3.54
N GLU A 129 15.94 -10.04 -4.81
CA GLU A 129 16.85 -9.76 -5.92
C GLU A 129 17.26 -8.28 -6.00
N VAL A 130 16.38 -7.34 -5.64
CA VAL A 130 16.73 -5.91 -5.46
C VAL A 130 17.79 -5.75 -4.38
N ALA A 131 17.64 -6.44 -3.24
CA ALA A 131 18.60 -6.35 -2.14
C ALA A 131 19.98 -6.88 -2.58
N ASN A 132 20.01 -8.04 -3.25
CA ASN A 132 21.24 -8.64 -3.79
C ASN A 132 21.94 -7.70 -4.78
N LEU A 133 21.18 -7.12 -5.72
CA LEU A 133 21.70 -6.18 -6.70
C LEU A 133 22.28 -4.92 -6.03
N ASN A 134 21.55 -4.34 -5.07
CA ASN A 134 22.03 -3.16 -4.34
C ASN A 134 23.28 -3.47 -3.51
N SER A 135 23.34 -4.61 -2.83
CA SER A 135 24.53 -5.04 -2.09
C SER A 135 25.74 -5.22 -3.01
N PHE A 136 25.56 -5.88 -4.16
CA PHE A 136 26.61 -6.05 -5.16
C PHE A 136 27.15 -4.69 -5.65
N VAL A 137 26.25 -3.80 -6.06
CA VAL A 137 26.64 -2.46 -6.55
C VAL A 137 27.33 -1.66 -5.45
N GLN A 138 26.80 -1.67 -4.23
CA GLN A 138 27.39 -0.95 -3.10
C GLN A 138 28.82 -1.42 -2.77
N GLU A 139 29.06 -2.73 -2.77
CA GLU A 139 30.38 -3.31 -2.52
C GLU A 139 31.38 -2.89 -3.60
N ARG A 140 30.97 -2.91 -4.88
CA ARG A 140 31.84 -2.53 -6.00
C ARG A 140 32.09 -1.04 -6.10
N LEU A 141 31.11 -0.20 -5.79
CA LEU A 141 31.31 1.25 -5.72
C LEU A 141 32.25 1.63 -4.58
N THR A 142 32.08 1.02 -3.40
CA THR A 142 32.96 1.27 -2.24
C THR A 142 34.38 0.75 -2.50
N GLY A 143 34.50 -0.41 -3.16
CA GLY A 143 35.76 -1.07 -3.49
C GLY A 143 36.33 -0.74 -4.87
N MET A 144 35.87 0.33 -5.55
CA MET A 144 36.18 0.56 -6.97
C MET A 144 37.68 0.59 -7.27
N LYS A 145 38.48 1.18 -6.39
CA LYS A 145 39.94 1.20 -6.51
C LYS A 145 40.54 -0.20 -6.59
N VAL A 146 40.01 -1.16 -5.81
CA VAL A 146 40.46 -2.56 -5.82
C VAL A 146 40.10 -3.21 -7.15
N VAL A 147 38.87 -3.01 -7.64
CA VAL A 147 38.43 -3.55 -8.94
C VAL A 147 39.34 -3.06 -10.07
N GLN A 148 39.70 -1.77 -10.07
CA GLN A 148 40.60 -1.16 -11.06
C GLN A 148 42.05 -1.63 -10.92
N LEU A 149 42.57 -1.71 -9.70
CA LEU A 149 43.93 -2.21 -9.42
C LEU A 149 44.15 -3.63 -9.97
N PHE A 150 43.12 -4.48 -9.91
CA PHE A 150 43.16 -5.83 -10.46
C PHE A 150 42.64 -5.93 -11.91
N ASN A 151 42.30 -4.81 -12.55
CA ASN A 151 41.75 -4.73 -13.90
C ASN A 151 40.54 -5.68 -14.12
N ARG A 152 39.66 -5.75 -13.12
CA ARG A 152 38.52 -6.70 -13.07
C ARG A 152 37.18 -6.11 -13.50
N GLU A 153 37.17 -4.90 -14.03
CA GLU A 153 35.93 -4.17 -14.38
C GLU A 153 35.01 -4.98 -15.30
N LYS A 154 35.57 -5.65 -16.33
CA LYS A 154 34.80 -6.49 -17.25
C LYS A 154 34.19 -7.71 -16.56
N ILE A 155 34.93 -8.36 -15.68
CA ILE A 155 34.46 -9.54 -14.93
C ILE A 155 33.32 -9.14 -13.98
N GLU A 156 33.47 -8.03 -13.26
CA GLU A 156 32.42 -7.54 -12.37
C GLU A 156 31.18 -7.07 -13.15
N TYR A 157 31.33 -6.56 -14.37
CA TYR A 157 30.21 -6.27 -15.25
C TYR A 157 29.46 -7.54 -15.68
N GLU A 158 30.18 -8.61 -16.02
CA GLU A 158 29.56 -9.91 -16.34
C GLU A 158 28.80 -10.48 -15.13
N ASN A 159 29.37 -10.38 -13.92
CA ASN A 159 28.68 -10.74 -12.67
C ASN A 159 27.42 -9.88 -12.43
N PHE A 160 27.50 -8.58 -12.71
CA PHE A 160 26.34 -7.68 -12.62
C PHE A 160 25.22 -8.11 -13.57
N VAL A 161 25.55 -8.46 -14.82
CA VAL A 161 24.57 -8.93 -15.80
C VAL A 161 23.86 -10.20 -15.31
N GLU A 162 24.57 -11.13 -14.68
CA GLU A 162 23.96 -12.34 -14.11
C GLU A 162 22.95 -12.02 -13.00
N ILE A 163 23.31 -11.12 -12.08
CA ILE A 163 22.42 -10.70 -10.98
C ILE A 163 21.22 -9.92 -11.54
N ASN A 164 21.44 -9.05 -12.51
CA ASN A 164 20.39 -8.28 -13.15
C ASN A 164 19.40 -9.19 -13.91
N GLU A 165 19.87 -10.29 -14.51
CA GLU A 165 18.98 -11.25 -15.16
C GLU A 165 18.10 -12.01 -14.13
N LYS A 166 18.62 -12.30 -12.92
CA LYS A 166 17.81 -12.85 -11.82
C LYS A 166 16.72 -11.87 -11.38
N HIS A 167 17.09 -10.59 -11.20
CA HIS A 167 16.14 -9.52 -10.90
C HIS A 167 15.05 -9.40 -11.98
N LYS A 168 15.42 -9.41 -13.25
CA LYS A 168 14.48 -9.37 -14.39
C LYS A 168 13.54 -10.57 -14.39
N LYS A 169 14.06 -11.79 -14.15
CA LYS A 169 13.23 -13.00 -14.08
C LYS A 169 12.21 -12.94 -12.93
N ALA A 170 12.61 -12.43 -11.77
CA ALA A 170 11.70 -12.22 -10.65
C ALA A 170 10.55 -11.25 -11.01
N TRP A 171 10.85 -10.17 -11.74
CA TRP A 171 9.84 -9.26 -12.26
C TRP A 171 8.94 -9.87 -13.34
N LEU A 172 9.49 -10.65 -14.26
CA LEU A 172 8.66 -11.33 -15.27
C LEU A 172 7.64 -12.28 -14.63
N LYS A 173 7.99 -12.87 -13.49
CA LYS A 173 7.07 -13.70 -12.70
C LYS A 173 5.90 -12.89 -12.11
N THR A 174 6.13 -11.66 -11.64
CA THR A 174 5.03 -10.79 -11.17
C THR A 174 4.11 -10.39 -12.33
N VAL A 175 4.69 -10.07 -13.49
CA VAL A 175 3.93 -9.76 -14.71
C VAL A 175 3.07 -10.94 -15.14
N TRP A 176 3.63 -12.15 -15.16
CA TRP A 176 2.88 -13.36 -15.53
C TRP A 176 1.69 -13.63 -14.61
N TYR A 177 1.87 -13.47 -13.28
CA TYR A 177 0.75 -13.59 -12.37
C TYR A 177 -0.31 -12.51 -12.60
N ASN A 178 0.10 -11.28 -12.91
CA ASN A 178 -0.82 -10.18 -13.21
C ASN A 178 -1.66 -10.50 -14.47
N SER A 179 -1.02 -10.93 -15.55
CA SER A 179 -1.68 -11.28 -16.83
C SER A 179 -2.68 -12.44 -16.78
N ILE A 180 -2.63 -13.27 -15.73
CA ILE A 180 -3.60 -14.37 -15.56
C ILE A 180 -4.88 -13.88 -14.86
N PHE A 181 -4.76 -12.83 -14.03
CA PHE A 181 -5.83 -12.37 -13.17
C PHE A 181 -6.56 -11.14 -13.72
N PHE A 182 -5.89 -10.35 -14.55
CA PHE A 182 -6.44 -9.19 -15.27
C PHE A 182 -6.48 -9.47 -16.78
#